data_AF-A0CKY3-F1
#
_entry.id   AF-A0CKY3-F1
#
_cell.length_a   1.000
_cell.length_b   1.000
_cell.length_c   1.000
_cell.angle_alpha   90.00
_cell.angle_beta   90.00
_cell.angle_gamma   90.00
#
_symmetry.space_group_name_H-M   'P 1'
#
loop_
_entity.id
_entity.type
_entity.pdbx_description
1 polymer ?
#
loop_
_entity_poly.entity_id
_entity_poly.type
_entity_poly.pdbx_seq_one_letter_code
_entity_poly.pdbx_strand_id
1 'polypeptide(L)'
;MNVSTPLYMSPQTIIKSQYNAKSDIWSLGVFFYEILFGYPPWQAQAQQELIFKILNQLISFPDVPKVSETAKDFIKQWFIVEQYLRLGIAKLQRHPLVKKVQKSRKI
;
A
#
# COMPACT_ATOMS: atom_id res chain seq x y z
N MET A 1 23.24 -0.23 13.79
CA MET A 1 21.77 -0.13 13.95
C MET A 1 21.15 -0.93 12.83
N ASN A 2 20.50 -2.04 13.17
CA ASN A 2 19.94 -2.98 12.18
C ASN A 2 18.79 -2.27 11.47
N VAL A 3 19.02 -1.84 10.23
CA VAL A 3 17.99 -1.15 9.44
C VAL A 3 16.97 -2.18 9.04
N SER A 4 15.85 -2.16 9.75
CA SER A 4 14.60 -2.78 9.37
C SER A 4 14.31 -2.47 7.90
N THR A 5 14.01 -3.50 7.10
CA THR A 5 13.75 -3.39 5.66
C THR A 5 12.73 -2.27 5.39
N PRO A 6 13.03 -1.26 4.55
CA PRO A 6 12.13 -0.13 4.31
C PRO A 6 10.87 -0.49 3.51
N LEU A 7 10.63 -1.79 3.31
CA LEU A 7 9.57 -2.38 2.48
C LEU A 7 8.17 -1.88 2.85
N TYR A 8 7.91 -1.70 4.15
CA TYR A 8 6.61 -1.23 4.66
C TYR A 8 6.62 0.27 4.98
N MET A 9 7.78 0.94 4.89
CA MET A 9 7.89 2.35 5.24
C MET A 9 7.29 3.24 4.14
N SER A 10 6.53 4.24 4.57
CA SER A 10 5.99 5.23 3.63
C SER A 10 7.07 6.20 3.13
N PRO A 11 6.90 6.84 1.95
CA PRO A 11 7.83 7.84 1.43
C PRO A 11 8.23 8.93 2.43
N GLN A 12 7.29 9.48 3.21
CA GLN A 12 7.63 10.52 4.20
C GLN A 12 8.40 9.97 5.39
N THR A 13 8.15 8.73 5.78
CA THR A 13 8.88 8.07 6.86
C THR A 13 10.33 7.86 6.44
N ILE A 14 10.57 7.49 5.18
CA ILE A 14 11.91 7.33 4.61
C ILE A 14 12.63 8.68 4.50
N ILE A 15 11.98 9.71 3.93
CA ILE A 15 12.63 10.99 3.63
C ILE A 15 12.78 11.88 4.87
N LYS A 16 11.73 11.98 5.69
CA LYS A 16 11.62 12.98 6.75
C LYS A 16 11.62 12.40 8.16
N SER A 17 11.71 11.07 8.30
CA SER A 17 11.50 10.38 9.59
C SER A 17 10.18 10.76 10.27
N GLN A 18 9.18 11.17 9.47
CA GLN A 18 7.85 11.54 9.96
C GLN A 18 6.93 10.34 9.86
N TYR A 19 6.28 10.01 10.97
CA TYR A 19 5.33 8.93 11.08
C TYR A 19 4.01 9.45 11.63
N ASN A 20 2.91 9.05 11.00
CA ASN A 20 1.55 9.33 11.48
C ASN A 20 0.59 8.23 10.99
N ALA A 21 -0.70 8.37 11.30
CA ALA A 21 -1.73 7.40 10.92
C ALA A 21 -1.80 7.11 9.39
N LYS A 22 -1.35 8.03 8.52
CA LYS A 22 -1.28 7.77 7.07
C LYS A 22 -0.09 6.91 6.67
N SER A 23 0.96 6.83 7.49
CA SER A 23 2.06 5.87 7.34
C SER A 23 1.57 4.43 7.55
N ASP A 24 0.62 4.23 8.47
CA ASP A 24 -0.01 2.91 8.67
C ASP A 24 -0.85 2.49 7.48
N ILE A 25 -1.59 3.42 6.87
CA ILE A 25 -2.38 3.15 5.66
C ILE A 25 -1.48 2.69 4.51
N TRP A 26 -0.28 3.25 4.39
CA TRP A 26 0.71 2.78 3.42
C TRP A 26 1.17 1.36 3.73
N SER A 27 1.55 1.11 4.98
CA SER A 27 2.02 -0.22 5.44
C SER A 27 0.94 -1.29 5.21
N LEU A 28 -0.32 -0.97 5.50
CA LEU A 28 -1.48 -1.82 5.23
C LEU A 28 -1.64 -2.11 3.74
N GLY A 29 -1.34 -1.15 2.86
CA GLY A 29 -1.38 -1.38 1.43
C GLY A 29 -0.29 -2.31 0.92
N VAL A 30 0.93 -2.17 1.44
CA VAL A 30 2.03 -3.11 1.15
C VAL A 30 1.59 -4.53 1.57
N PHE A 31 1.05 -4.66 2.78
CA PHE A 31 0.58 -5.93 3.30
C PHE A 31 -0.58 -6.54 2.49
N PHE A 32 -1.58 -5.74 2.10
CA PHE A 32 -2.69 -6.22 1.27
C PHE A 32 -2.23 -6.68 -0.11
N TYR A 33 -1.28 -5.97 -0.72
CA TYR A 33 -0.68 -6.40 -1.98
C TYR A 33 0.02 -7.75 -1.78
N GLU A 34 0.80 -7.89 -0.72
CA GLU A 34 1.53 -9.12 -0.39
C GLU A 34 0.58 -10.31 -0.17
N ILE A 35 -0.56 -10.12 0.50
CA ILE A 35 -1.58 -11.17 0.63
C ILE A 35 -2.10 -11.64 -0.73
N LEU A 36 -2.33 -10.70 -1.66
CA LEU A 36 -2.95 -11.02 -2.94
C LEU A 36 -1.98 -11.65 -3.94
N PHE A 37 -0.73 -11.22 -3.94
CA PHE A 37 0.26 -11.61 -4.95
C PHE A 37 1.36 -12.51 -4.39
N GLY A 38 1.46 -12.67 -3.08
CA GLY A 38 2.46 -13.49 -2.38
C GLY A 38 3.82 -12.80 -2.22
N TYR A 39 3.95 -11.54 -2.64
CA TYR A 39 5.21 -10.80 -2.60
C TYR A 39 4.95 -9.27 -2.55
N PRO A 40 5.90 -8.46 -2.06
CA PRO A 40 5.69 -7.01 -1.90
C PRO A 40 5.69 -6.24 -3.24
N PRO A 41 5.03 -5.08 -3.31
CA PRO A 41 4.87 -4.30 -4.54
C PRO A 41 6.19 -3.75 -5.11
N TRP A 42 7.20 -3.54 -4.26
CA TRP A 42 8.55 -3.16 -4.69
C TRP A 42 9.56 -4.13 -4.11
N GLN A 43 10.50 -4.57 -4.95
CA GLN A 43 11.60 -5.45 -4.60
C GLN A 43 12.89 -4.90 -5.19
N ALA A 44 13.98 -5.09 -4.47
CA ALA A 44 15.32 -4.72 -4.92
C ALA A 44 16.34 -5.53 -4.13
N GLN A 45 17.53 -5.71 -4.70
CA GLN A 45 18.64 -6.38 -4.02
C GLN A 45 19.35 -5.43 -3.05
N ALA A 46 19.38 -4.14 -3.38
CA ALA A 46 19.97 -3.10 -2.55
C ALA A 46 18.89 -2.21 -1.91
N GLN A 47 19.11 -1.80 -0.66
CA GLN A 47 18.19 -0.92 0.06
C GLN A 47 17.97 0.43 -0.64
N GLN A 48 19.03 1.00 -1.21
CA GLN A 48 18.96 2.28 -1.93
C GLN A 48 18.09 2.18 -3.18
N GLU A 49 18.17 1.06 -3.90
CA GLU A 49 17.30 0.78 -5.04
C GLU A 49 15.84 0.59 -4.59
N LEU A 50 15.61 -0.10 -3.47
CA LEU A 50 14.26 -0.25 -2.90
C LEU A 50 13.64 1.12 -2.57
N ILE A 51 14.41 1.99 -1.92
CA ILE A 51 13.99 3.36 -1.59
C ILE A 51 13.69 4.14 -2.87
N PHE A 52 14.57 4.07 -3.87
CA PHE A 52 14.36 4.75 -5.15
C PHE A 52 13.04 4.30 -5.80
N LYS A 53 12.75 3.00 -5.81
CA LYS A 53 11.49 2.44 -6.33
C LYS A 53 10.27 2.93 -5.54
N ILE A 54 10.32 2.90 -4.21
CA ILE A 54 9.23 3.37 -3.34
C ILE A 54 8.90 4.86 -3.60
N LEU A 55 9.92 5.67 -3.86
CA LEU A 55 9.76 7.12 -4.04
C LEU A 55 9.34 7.52 -5.46
N ASN A 56 9.76 6.76 -6.49
CA ASN A 56 9.65 7.20 -7.87
C ASN A 56 8.82 6.29 -8.78
N GLN A 57 8.52 5.06 -8.36
CA GLN A 57 7.86 4.07 -9.20
C GLN A 57 6.40 3.88 -8.78
N LEU A 58 5.48 4.03 -9.74
CA LEU A 58 4.08 3.65 -9.55
C LEU A 58 3.95 2.15 -9.32
N ILE A 59 2.98 1.77 -8.48
CA ILE A 59 2.66 0.37 -8.25
C ILE A 59 2.23 -0.34 -9.55
N SER A 60 2.76 -1.54 -9.77
CA SER A 60 2.37 -2.43 -10.86
C SER A 60 1.65 -3.66 -10.32
N PHE A 61 0.68 -4.18 -11.08
CA PHE A 61 -0.07 -5.39 -10.74
C PHE A 61 0.22 -6.44 -11.81
N PRO A 62 0.70 -7.64 -11.45
CA PRO A 62 0.88 -8.72 -12.41
C PRO A 62 -0.48 -9.22 -12.92
N ASP A 63 -0.47 -9.92 -14.06
CA ASP A 63 -1.68 -10.54 -14.62
C ASP A 63 -2.14 -11.78 -13.82
N VAL A 64 -1.23 -12.36 -13.04
CA VAL A 64 -1.45 -13.57 -12.24
C VAL A 64 -0.97 -13.35 -10.80
N PRO A 65 -1.75 -13.74 -9.77
CA PRO A 65 -3.14 -14.20 -9.85
C PRO A 65 -4.10 -13.10 -10.34
N LYS A 66 -5.21 -13.52 -10.95
CA LYS A 66 -6.25 -12.58 -11.39
C LYS A 66 -6.95 -11.97 -10.19
N VAL A 67 -6.69 -10.69 -9.95
CA VAL A 67 -7.33 -9.88 -8.92
C VAL A 67 -8.35 -8.94 -9.58
N SER A 68 -9.51 -8.76 -8.96
CA SER A 68 -10.55 -7.85 -9.48
C SER A 68 -10.04 -6.42 -9.64
N GLU A 69 -10.48 -5.71 -10.69
CA GLU A 69 -10.11 -4.30 -10.90
C GLU A 69 -10.52 -3.41 -9.73
N THR A 70 -11.63 -3.73 -9.04
CA THR A 70 -12.03 -3.02 -7.83
C THR A 70 -10.99 -3.17 -6.70
N ALA A 71 -10.38 -4.34 -6.54
CA ALA A 71 -9.30 -4.57 -5.57
C ALA A 71 -8.00 -3.85 -5.95
N LYS A 72 -7.64 -3.85 -7.23
CA LYS A 72 -6.49 -3.07 -7.71
C LYS A 72 -6.69 -1.58 -7.47
N ASP A 73 -7.87 -1.04 -7.79
CA ASP A 73 -8.22 0.36 -7.56
C ASP A 73 -8.15 0.76 -6.07
N PHE A 74 -8.67 -0.11 -5.20
CA PHE A 74 -8.61 0.10 -3.76
C PHE A 74 -7.17 0.22 -3.24
N ILE A 75 -6.27 -0.63 -3.73
CA ILE A 75 -4.87 -0.64 -3.34
C ILE A 75 -4.13 0.58 -3.90
N LYS A 76 -4.42 0.99 -5.15
CA LYS A 76 -3.84 2.20 -5.76
C LYS A 76 -4.12 3.46 -4.92
N GLN A 77 -5.30 3.55 -4.32
CA GLN A 77 -5.69 4.66 -3.46
C GLN A 77 -4.85 4.80 -2.17
N TRP A 78 -4.13 3.74 -1.77
CA TRP A 78 -3.26 3.73 -0.59
C TRP A 78 -1.82 4.15 -0.90
N PHE A 79 -1.36 3.90 -2.13
CA PHE A 79 -0.01 4.19 -2.59
C PHE A 79 0.14 5.59 -3.21
N ILE A 80 -0.46 6.58 -2.56
CA ILE A 80 -0.24 7.98 -2.93
C ILE A 80 1.01 8.47 -2.19
N VAL A 81 2.02 8.87 -2.98
CA VAL A 81 3.31 9.37 -2.47
C VAL A 81 3.12 10.61 -1.63
N GLU A 82 2.27 11.54 -2.05
CA GLU A 82 1.95 12.75 -1.29
C GLU A 82 1.00 12.47 -0.11
N GLN A 83 1.48 12.69 1.11
CA GLN A 83 0.75 12.32 2.34
C GLN A 83 -0.60 13.00 2.44
N TYR A 84 -0.66 14.28 2.07
CA TYR A 84 -1.86 15.08 2.20
C TYR A 84 -2.96 14.60 1.24
N LEU A 85 -2.57 14.08 0.06
CA LEU A 85 -3.46 13.48 -0.92
C LEU A 85 -3.84 12.02 -0.58
N ARG A 86 -3.02 11.30 0.21
CA ARG A 86 -3.32 9.93 0.62
C ARG A 86 -4.64 9.85 1.39
N LEU A 87 -5.55 9.00 0.92
CA LEU A 87 -6.86 8.86 1.53
C LEU A 87 -6.75 8.30 2.96
N GLY A 88 -7.43 8.96 3.90
CA GLY A 88 -7.57 8.47 5.27
C GLY A 88 -8.60 7.33 5.36
N ILE A 89 -8.53 6.56 6.45
CA ILE A 89 -9.36 5.37 6.68
C ILE A 89 -10.88 5.63 6.55
N ALA A 90 -11.35 6.82 6.93
CA ALA A 90 -12.76 7.21 6.83
C ALA A 90 -13.28 7.25 5.39
N LYS A 91 -12.44 7.62 4.41
CA LYS A 91 -12.81 7.59 2.98
C LYS A 91 -12.71 6.16 2.43
N LEU A 92 -11.74 5.38 2.91
CA LEU A 92 -11.54 3.98 2.51
C LEU A 92 -12.68 3.05 2.94
N GLN A 93 -13.28 3.27 4.11
CA GLN A 93 -14.45 2.53 4.56
C GLN A 93 -15.66 2.67 3.62
N ARG A 94 -15.73 3.75 2.83
CA ARG A 94 -16.80 3.99 1.87
C ARG A 94 -16.56 3.30 0.53
N HIS A 95 -15.39 2.70 0.33
CA HIS A 95 -15.03 2.03 -0.92
C HIS A 95 -15.97 0.84 -1.22
N PRO A 96 -16.34 0.60 -2.50
CA PRO A 96 -17.26 -0.48 -2.86
C PRO A 96 -16.87 -1.87 -2.33
N LEU A 97 -15.58 -2.19 -2.23
CA LEU A 97 -15.12 -3.46 -1.66
C LEU A 97 -15.53 -3.63 -0.19
N VAL A 98 -15.31 -2.61 0.63
CA VAL A 98 -15.62 -2.66 2.06
C VAL A 98 -17.12 -2.77 2.27
N LYS A 99 -17.91 -2.05 1.46
CA LYS A 99 -19.38 -2.15 1.47
C LYS A 99 -19.89 -3.54 1.10
N LYS A 100 -19.25 -4.24 0.14
CA LYS A 100 -19.62 -5.62 -0.23
C LYS A 100 -19.37 -6.59 0.93
N VAL A 101 -18.23 -6.50 1.61
CA VAL A 101 -17.90 -7.36 2.77
C VAL A 101 -18.90 -7.15 3.92
N GLN A 102 -19.29 -5.91 4.21
CA GLN A 102 -20.24 -5.62 5.30
C GLN A 102 -21.65 -6.18 5.03
N LYS A 103 -22.10 -6.20 3.77
CA LYS A 103 -23.39 -6.83 3.41
C LYS A 103 -23.35 -8.35 3.53
N SER A 104 -22.21 -8.98 3.25
CA SER A 104 -22.04 -10.44 3.33
C SER A 104 -22.01 -10.98 4.77
N ARG A 105 -21.85 -10.12 5.78
CA ARG A 105 -21.80 -10.49 7.21
C ARG A 105 -23.13 -10.31 7.95
N LYS A 106 -24.21 -9.88 7.25
CA LYS A 106 -25.56 -9.80 7.82
C LYS A 106 -26.40 -11.07 7.54
N ILE A 107 -25.79 -12.24 7.66
CA ILE A 107 -26.47 -13.54 7.64
C ILE A 107 -26.37 -14.13 9.04
#